data_AF-A0A839UB53-F1
#
_entry.id   AF-A0A839UB53-F1
#
_cell.length_a   1.000
_cell.length_b   1.000
_cell.length_c   1.000
_cell.angle_alpha   90.00
_cell.angle_beta   90.00
_cell.angle_gamma   90.00
#
_symmetry.space_group_name_H-M   'P 1'
#
loop_
_entity.id
_entity.type
_entity.pdbx_description
1 polymer ?
#
loop_
_entity_poly.entity_id
_entity_poly.type
_entity_poly.pdbx_seq_one_letter_code
_entity_poly.pdbx_strand_id
1 'polypeptide(L)' 'MAVNLRRIRHEKNLTQEDLAARADLSMRYVGAIERGKVSASVTVLGQIADALGVDPCELLRQKSS' A
#
# COMPACT_ATOMS: atom_id res chain seq x y z
N MET A 1 2.56 -2.24 -7.89
CA MET A 1 2.07 -1.90 -6.54
C MET A 1 3.04 -1.09 -5.70
N ALA A 2 4.26 -1.57 -5.40
CA ALA A 2 5.19 -0.93 -4.46
C ALA A 2 5.34 0.61 -4.62
N VAL A 3 5.55 1.08 -5.85
CA VAL A 3 5.68 2.51 -6.17
C VAL A 3 4.40 3.30 -5.87
N ASN A 4 3.24 2.79 -6.29
CA ASN A 4 1.96 3.47 -6.08
C ASN A 4 1.55 3.45 -4.60
N LEU A 5 1.79 2.35 -3.89
CA LEU A 5 1.54 2.25 -2.45
C LEU A 5 2.30 3.35 -1.70
N ARG A 6 3.61 3.45 -1.92
CA ARG A 6 4.44 4.47 -1.28
C ARG A 6 3.98 5.88 -1.63
N ARG A 7 3.70 6.14 -2.91
CA ARG A 7 3.24 7.45 -3.39
C ARG A 7 1.93 7.86 -2.70
N ILE A 8 0.89 7.03 -2.77
CA ILE A 8 -0.44 7.33 -2.22
C ILE A 8 -0.38 7.47 -0.69
N ARG A 9 0.42 6.62 -0.01
CA ARG A 9 0.64 6.76 1.43
C ARG A 9 1.20 8.12 1.80
N HIS A 10 2.20 8.60 1.06
CA HIS A 10 2.78 9.93 1.27
C HIS A 10 1.80 11.06 0.94
N GLU A 11 1.01 10.95 -0.14
CA GLU A 11 -0.04 11.92 -0.48
C GLU A 11 -1.10 12.05 0.63
N LYS A 12 -1.32 10.98 1.40
CA LYS A 12 -2.22 10.96 2.57
C LYS A 12 -1.53 11.31 3.89
N ASN A 13 -0.27 11.74 3.86
CA ASN A 13 0.54 12.08 5.04
C ASN A 13 0.62 10.95 6.08
N LEU A 14 0.61 9.68 5.64
CA LEU A 14 0.69 8.53 6.54
C LEU A 14 2.12 8.03 6.66
N THR A 15 2.53 7.65 7.87
CA THR A 15 3.73 6.82 8.06
C THR A 15 3.44 5.36 7.69
N GLN A 16 4.48 4.54 7.57
CA GLN A 16 4.29 3.08 7.39
C GLN A 16 3.57 2.45 8.59
N GLU A 17 3.80 2.98 9.80
CA GLU A 17 3.13 2.55 11.02
C GLU A 17 1.64 2.91 11.00
N ASP A 18 1.30 4.13 10.59
CA ASP A 18 -0.11 4.55 10.45
C ASP A 18 -0.87 3.68 9.45
N LEU A 19 -0.27 3.41 8.29
CA LEU A 19 -0.90 2.56 7.28
C LEU A 19 -1.05 1.12 7.78
N ALA A 20 -0.02 0.60 8.44
CA ALA A 20 -0.04 -0.75 8.99
C ALA A 20 -1.14 -0.91 10.04
N ALA A 21 -1.27 0.05 10.96
CA ALA A 21 -2.33 0.06 11.96
C ALA A 21 -3.73 0.11 11.34
N ARG A 22 -3.93 0.95 10.30
CA ARG A 22 -5.22 1.06 9.60
C ARG A 22 -5.58 -0.18 8.78
N ALA A 23 -4.59 -0.86 8.22
CA ALA A 23 -4.79 -2.03 7.37
C ALA A 23 -4.83 -3.36 8.16
N ASP A 24 -4.66 -3.33 9.48
CA ASP A 24 -4.45 -4.52 10.32
C ASP A 24 -3.28 -5.39 9.82
N LEU A 25 -2.14 -4.74 9.56
CA LEU A 25 -0.91 -5.35 9.07
C LEU A 25 0.27 -4.96 9.97
N SER A 26 1.38 -5.69 9.87
CA SER A 26 2.63 -5.25 10.51
C SER A 26 3.31 -4.16 9.69
N MET A 27 3.88 -3.15 10.36
CA MET A 27 4.71 -2.12 9.74
C MET A 27 5.85 -2.73 8.91
N ARG A 28 6.47 -3.81 9.41
CA ARG A 28 7.53 -4.54 8.70
C ARG A 28 7.04 -5.09 7.36
N TYR A 29 5.83 -5.63 7.31
CA TYR A 29 5.24 -6.17 6.08
C TYR A 29 4.89 -5.06 5.09
N VAL A 30 4.24 -3.97 5.55
CA VAL A 30 3.99 -2.77 4.73
C VAL A 30 5.30 -2.25 4.12
N GLY A 31 6.35 -2.09 4.92
CA GLY A 31 7.65 -1.65 4.42
C GLY A 31 8.30 -2.63 3.44
N ALA A 32 8.13 -3.94 3.62
CA ALA A 32 8.63 -4.95 2.69
C ALA A 32 7.92 -4.86 1.32
N ILE A 33 6.62 -4.59 1.33
CA ILE A 33 5.83 -4.36 0.11
C ILE A 33 6.29 -3.10 -0.61
N GLU A 34 6.46 -1.97 0.10
CA GLU A 34 6.91 -0.70 -0.51
C GLU A 34 8.31 -0.78 -1.13
N ARG A 35 9.17 -1.66 -0.61
CA ARG A 35 10.50 -1.94 -1.16
C ARG A 35 10.49 -3.01 -2.25
N GLY A 36 9.33 -3.57 -2.59
CA GLY A 36 9.20 -4.66 -3.57
C GLY A 36 9.88 -5.97 -3.16
N LYS A 37 10.09 -6.18 -1.85
CA LYS A 37 10.73 -7.41 -1.32
C LYS A 37 9.75 -8.56 -1.19
N VAL A 38 8.46 -8.26 -1.08
CA VAL A 38 7.37 -9.24 -1.03
C VAL A 38 6.20 -8.74 -1.87
N SER A 39 5.42 -9.68 -2.40
CA SER A 39 4.15 -9.40 -3.05
C SER A 39 3.01 -9.39 -2.02
N ALA A 40 2.00 -8.56 -2.24
CA ALA A 40 0.75 -8.62 -1.49
C ALA A 40 -0.18 -9.68 -2.11
N SER A 41 -0.92 -10.38 -1.27
CA SER A 41 -2.08 -11.16 -1.73
C SER A 41 -3.22 -10.23 -2.15
N VAL A 42 -4.25 -10.78 -2.80
CA VAL A 42 -5.47 -10.02 -3.15
C VAL A 42 -6.17 -9.49 -1.89
N THR A 43 -6.19 -10.27 -0.81
CA THR A 43 -6.73 -9.81 0.50
C THR A 43 -5.95 -8.61 1.04
N VAL A 44 -4.62 -8.68 1.04
CA VAL A 44 -3.76 -7.60 1.53
C VAL A 44 -3.88 -6.35 0.64
N LEU A 45 -4.04 -6.53 -0.67
CA LEU A 45 -4.33 -5.43 -1.59
C LEU A 45 -5.63 -4.71 -1.19
N GLY A 46 -6.70 -5.45 -0.89
CA GLY A 46 -7.97 -4.90 -0.40
C GLY A 46 -7.80 -4.13 0.91
N GLN A 47 -7.16 -4.74 1.91
CA GLN A 47 -6.91 -4.09 3.21
C GLN A 47 -6.14 -2.77 3.06
N ILE A 48 -5.11 -2.75 2.20
CA ILE A 48 -4.33 -1.55 1.94
C ILE A 48 -5.15 -0.49 1.19
N ALA A 49 -5.94 -0.91 0.19
CA ALA A 49 -6.82 -0.01 -0.55
C ALA A 49 -7.86 0.66 0.35
N ASP A 50 -8.51 -0.13 1.22
CA ASP A 50 -9.48 0.35 2.21
C ASP A 50 -8.83 1.30 3.23
N ALA A 51 -7.66 0.93 3.77
CA ALA A 51 -6.92 1.75 4.73
C ALA A 51 -6.44 3.08 4.12
N LEU A 52 -6.17 3.10 2.82
CA LEU A 52 -5.86 4.31 2.07
C LEU A 52 -7.14 5.03 1.61
N GLY A 53 -8.30 4.39 1.52
CA GLY A 53 -9.50 4.97 0.93
C GLY A 53 -9.31 5.29 -0.56
N VAL A 54 -8.84 4.31 -1.34
CA VAL A 54 -8.65 4.38 -2.79
C VAL A 54 -9.16 3.11 -3.46
N ASP A 55 -9.44 3.17 -4.76
CA ASP A 55 -9.74 1.95 -5.51
C ASP A 55 -8.49 1.05 -5.60
N PRO A 56 -8.58 -0.28 -5.39
CA PRO A 56 -7.44 -1.20 -5.52
C PRO A 56 -6.70 -1.10 -6.86
N CYS A 57 -7.38 -0.72 -7.94
CA CYS A 57 -6.78 -0.50 -9.25
C CYS A 57 -5.76 0.64 -9.25
N GLU A 58 -5.91 1.66 -8.40
CA GLU A 58 -4.93 2.74 -8.28
C GLU A 58 -3.57 2.23 -7.80
N LEU A 59 -3.56 1.18 -6.97
CA LEU A 59 -2.34 0.54 -6.49
C LEU A 59 -1.67 -0.29 -7.59
N LEU A 60 -2.43 -0.81 -8.56
CA LEU A 60 -1.92 -1.66 -9.64
C LEU A 60 -1.64 -0.91 -10.95
N ARG A 61 -2.21 0.29 -11.13
CA ARG A 61 -2.09 1.08 -12.35
C ARG A 61 -0.64 1.31 -12.74
N GLN A 62 -0.26 0.85 -13.92
CA GLN A 62 1.02 1.19 -14.52
C GLN A 62 1.00 2.65 -14.95
N LYS A 63 2.12 3.36 -14.76
CA LYS A 63 2.32 4.61 -15.50
C LYS A 63 2.52 4.23 -16.96
N SER A 64 1.53 4.49 -17.79
CA SER A 64 1.71 4.58 -19.23
C SER A 64 2.67 5.74 -19.50
N SER A 65 3.83 5.43 -20.07
CA SER A 65 4.70 6.39 -20.75
C SER A 65 4.36 6.39 -22.22
#